data_AF-A0A8T4MUT4-F1
#
_entry.id   AF-A0A8T4MUT4-F1
#
_cell.length_a   1.000
_cell.length_b   1.000
_cell.length_c   1.000
_cell.angle_alpha   90.00
_cell.angle_beta   90.00
_cell.angle_gamma   90.00
#
_symmetry.space_group_name_H-M   'P 1'
#
loop_
_entity.id
_entity.type
_entity.pdbx_description
1 polymer ?
#
loop_
_entity_poly.entity_id
_entity_poly.type
_entity_poly.pdbx_seq_one_letter_code
_entity_poly.pdbx_strand_id
1 'polypeptide(L)'
;MMKKIFLNQWKKAKQKNDNNILNLCNKDHNAKILDLGCDDGTWTLKLGEKVNTKNLFGIEINNIAVEIARNKGINVKKGNLNKKFP
;
A
#
# COMPACT_ATOMS: atom_id res chain seq x y z
N MET A 1 20.23 21.67 -7.74
CA MET A 1 21.15 20.56 -7.37
C MET A 1 20.75 19.86 -6.07
N MET A 2 20.59 20.59 -4.96
CA MET A 2 20.25 20.03 -3.63
C MET A 2 18.93 19.24 -3.57
N LYS A 3 17.85 19.71 -4.21
CA LYS A 3 16.56 18.99 -4.30
C LYS A 3 16.70 17.58 -4.89
N LYS A 4 17.58 17.39 -5.89
CA LYS A 4 17.81 16.10 -6.55
C LYS A 4 18.48 15.10 -5.60
N ILE A 5 19.39 15.57 -4.75
CA ILE A 5 20.06 14.74 -3.75
C ILE A 5 19.04 14.23 -2.74
N PHE A 6 18.23 15.11 -2.14
CA PHE A 6 17.21 14.69 -1.17
C PHE A 6 16.17 13.75 -1.76
N LEU A 7 15.69 14.01 -2.97
CA LEU A 7 14.77 13.10 -3.67
C LEU A 7 15.39 11.73 -3.90
N ASN A 8 16.67 11.66 -4.25
CA ASN A 8 17.36 10.39 -4.44
C ASN A 8 17.51 9.62 -3.12
N GLN A 9 17.86 10.30 -2.03
CA GLN A 9 17.99 9.68 -0.71
C GLN A 9 16.64 9.16 -0.21
N TRP A 10 15.57 9.94 -0.38
CA TRP A 10 14.22 9.50 -0.06
C TRP A 10 13.80 8.26 -0.86
N LYS A 11 14.04 8.25 -2.19
CA LYS A 11 13.74 7.08 -3.03
C LYS A 11 14.48 5.82 -2.58
N LYS A 12 15.77 5.94 -2.27
CA LYS A 12 16.58 4.82 -1.77
C LYS A 12 16.08 4.32 -0.41
N ALA A 13 15.75 5.23 0.50
CA ALA A 13 15.20 4.88 1.80
C ALA A 13 13.85 4.14 1.66
N LYS A 14 12.95 4.66 0.81
CA LYS A 14 11.68 4.00 0.50
C LYS A 14 11.91 2.61 -0.08
N GLN A 15 12.76 2.47 -1.09
CA GLN A 15 13.05 1.18 -1.72
C GLN A 15 13.60 0.16 -0.71
N LYS A 16 14.50 0.59 0.18
CA LYS A 16 15.02 -0.28 1.26
C LYS A 16 13.90 -0.72 2.19
N ASN A 17 13.02 0.19 2.61
CA ASN A 17 11.89 -0.13 3.48
C ASN A 17 10.89 -1.09 2.80
N ASP A 18 10.55 -0.83 1.55
CA ASP A 18 9.68 -1.70 0.75
C ASP A 18 10.25 -3.14 0.72
N ASN A 19 11.56 -3.29 0.47
CA ASN A 19 12.21 -4.61 0.45
C ASN A 19 12.19 -5.28 1.82
N ASN A 20 12.44 -4.54 2.90
CA ASN A 20 12.36 -5.06 4.26
C ASN A 20 10.97 -5.64 4.55
N ILE A 21 9.91 -4.90 4.21
CA ILE A 21 8.52 -5.35 4.42
C ILE A 21 8.25 -6.62 3.59
N LEU A 22 8.61 -6.62 2.31
CA LEU A 22 8.38 -7.78 1.45
C LEU A 22 9.11 -9.03 1.95
N ASN A 23 10.30 -8.87 2.53
CA ASN A 23 11.06 -10.00 3.10
C ASN A 23 10.40 -10.63 4.34
N LEU A 24 9.48 -9.92 5.00
CA LEU A 24 8.69 -10.44 6.11
C LEU A 24 7.43 -11.20 5.64
N CYS A 25 7.08 -11.08 4.36
CA CYS A 25 5.88 -11.70 3.79
C CYS A 25 6.18 -13.11 3.26
N ASN A 26 5.38 -14.08 3.72
CA ASN A 26 5.35 -15.43 3.18
C ASN A 26 4.22 -15.57 2.14
N LYS A 27 4.34 -16.58 1.26
CA LYS A 27 3.27 -16.92 0.33
C LYS A 27 2.14 -17.63 1.05
N ASP A 28 0.92 -17.12 0.90
CA ASP A 28 -0.33 -17.72 1.34
C ASP A 28 -1.48 -17.17 0.50
N HIS A 29 -2.12 -18.04 -0.30
CA HIS A 29 -3.23 -17.65 -1.17
C HIS A 29 -4.50 -17.23 -0.41
N ASN A 30 -4.62 -17.63 0.86
CA ASN A 30 -5.78 -17.36 1.70
C ASN A 30 -5.56 -16.14 2.62
N ALA A 31 -4.33 -15.63 2.70
CA ALA A 31 -4.00 -14.47 3.51
C ALA A 31 -4.85 -13.26 3.08
N LYS A 32 -5.21 -12.43 4.06
CA LYS A 32 -5.88 -11.15 3.84
C LYS A 32 -4.91 -10.03 4.13
N ILE A 33 -4.77 -9.08 3.21
CA ILE A 33 -3.89 -7.93 3.37
C ILE A 33 -4.75 -6.70 3.62
N LEU A 34 -4.47 -5.98 4.70
CA LEU A 34 -5.08 -4.69 5.01
C LEU A 34 -4.00 -3.61 4.98
N ASP A 35 -4.14 -2.66 4.06
CA ASP A 35 -3.23 -1.52 3.91
C ASP A 35 -3.86 -0.23 4.47
N LEU A 36 -3.23 0.35 5.49
CA LEU A 36 -3.75 1.48 6.25
C LEU A 36 -3.11 2.78 5.72
N GLY A 37 -3.86 3.52 4.90
CA GLY A 37 -3.32 4.59 4.06
C GLY A 37 -2.83 4.04 2.72
N CYS A 38 -3.72 3.35 1.99
CA CYS A 38 -3.34 2.61 0.79
C CYS A 38 -3.06 3.47 -0.45
N ASP A 39 -3.31 4.79 -0.39
CA ASP A 39 -3.14 5.74 -1.49
C ASP A 39 -3.81 5.20 -2.78
N ASP A 40 -3.10 5.17 -3.91
CA ASP A 40 -3.59 4.68 -5.19
C ASP A 40 -3.60 3.15 -5.31
N GLY A 41 -3.22 2.42 -4.26
CA GLY A 41 -3.20 0.96 -4.19
C GLY A 41 -1.99 0.27 -4.81
N THR A 42 -1.02 0.99 -5.39
CA THR A 42 0.15 0.37 -6.05
C THR A 42 0.97 -0.48 -5.09
N TRP A 43 1.15 -0.03 -3.85
CA TRP A 43 1.86 -0.79 -2.82
C TRP A 43 1.08 -2.03 -2.38
N THR A 44 -0.23 -1.89 -2.18
CA THR A 44 -1.13 -3.00 -1.81
C THR A 44 -1.09 -4.13 -2.84
N LEU A 45 -1.08 -3.82 -4.15
CA LEU A 45 -0.94 -4.81 -5.21
C LEU A 45 0.40 -5.56 -5.11
N LYS A 46 1.50 -4.84 -4.90
CA LYS A 46 2.83 -5.44 -4.77
C LYS A 46 2.92 -6.38 -3.56
N LEU A 47 2.27 -6.03 -2.45
CA LEU A 47 2.13 -6.92 -1.30
C LEU A 47 1.32 -8.18 -1.66
N GLY A 48 0.19 -8.00 -2.37
CA GLY A 48 -0.63 -9.09 -2.89
C GLY A 48 0.13 -10.08 -3.77
N GLU A 49 0.95 -9.57 -4.70
CA GLU A 49 1.82 -10.38 -5.55
C GLU A 49 2.86 -11.16 -4.73
N LYS A 50 3.50 -10.51 -3.76
CA LYS A 50 4.51 -11.15 -2.90
C LYS A 50 3.92 -12.27 -2.03
N VAL A 51 2.74 -12.02 -1.45
CA VAL A 51 2.00 -12.99 -0.62
C VAL A 51 1.24 -14.01 -1.48
N ASN A 52 1.06 -13.75 -2.77
CA ASN A 52 0.28 -14.56 -3.70
C ASN A 52 -1.21 -14.67 -3.32
N THR A 53 -1.80 -13.56 -2.86
CA THR A 53 -3.23 -13.45 -2.49
C THR A 53 -3.94 -12.38 -3.31
N LYS A 54 -5.24 -12.59 -3.53
CA LYS A 54 -6.15 -11.60 -4.13
C LYS A 54 -7.03 -10.90 -3.10
N ASN A 55 -6.94 -11.28 -1.82
CA ASN A 55 -7.76 -10.72 -0.75
C ASN A 55 -7.14 -9.40 -0.24
N LEU A 56 -7.27 -8.35 -1.04
CA LEU A 56 -6.66 -7.05 -0.82
C LEU A 56 -7.68 -6.04 -0.29
N PHE A 57 -7.36 -5.43 0.86
CA PHE A 57 -8.18 -4.44 1.53
C PHE A 57 -7.37 -3.18 1.81
N GLY A 58 -8.03 -2.02 1.79
CA GLY A 58 -7.38 -0.74 2.04
C GLY A 58 -8.27 0.24 2.80
N ILE A 59 -7.64 1.16 3.53
CA ILE A 59 -8.27 2.38 4.05
C ILE A 59 -7.56 3.59 3.48
N GLU A 60 -8.31 4.53 2.93
CA GLU A 60 -7.76 5.77 2.37
C GLU A 60 -8.68 6.96 2.68
N ILE A 61 -8.10 8.14 2.95
CA ILE A 61 -8.84 9.35 3.30
C ILE A 61 -9.23 10.17 2.05
N ASN A 62 -8.38 10.14 1.02
CA ASN A 62 -8.58 10.87 -0.22
C ASN A 62 -9.53 10.15 -1.17
N ASN A 63 -10.61 10.84 -1.58
CA ASN A 63 -11.65 10.25 -2.41
C ASN A 63 -11.17 9.80 -3.80
N ILE A 64 -10.25 10.54 -4.42
CA ILE A 64 -9.75 10.22 -5.75
C ILE A 64 -8.86 8.98 -5.69
N ALA A 65 -7.97 8.92 -4.70
CA ALA A 65 -7.10 7.76 -4.48
C ALA A 65 -7.91 6.49 -4.19
N VAL A 66 -8.98 6.58 -3.39
CA VAL A 66 -9.94 5.48 -3.16
C VAL A 66 -10.46 4.90 -4.47
N GLU A 67 -10.94 5.75 -5.39
CA GLU A 67 -11.47 5.28 -6.68
C GLU A 67 -10.38 4.67 -7.57
N ILE A 68 -9.18 5.25 -7.58
CA ILE A 68 -8.03 4.67 -8.31
C ILE A 68 -7.70 3.27 -7.77
N ALA A 69 -7.61 3.11 -6.45
CA ALA A 69 -7.30 1.83 -5.81
C ALA A 69 -8.40 0.78 -6.03
N ARG A 70 -9.67 1.19 -6.01
CA ARG A 70 -10.82 0.32 -6.35
C ARG A 70 -10.75 -0.17 -7.80
N ASN A 71 -10.42 0.71 -8.74
CA ASN A 71 -10.26 0.34 -10.15
C ASN A 71 -9.10 -0.65 -10.38
N LYS A 72 -8.14 -0.71 -9.45
CA LYS A 72 -7.07 -1.73 -9.43
C LYS A 72 -7.49 -3.06 -8.78
N GLY A 73 -8.75 -3.19 -8.33
CA GLY A 73 -9.29 -4.42 -7.74
C GLY A 73 -9.10 -4.55 -6.23
N ILE A 74 -8.76 -3.46 -5.52
CA ILE A 74 -8.60 -3.47 -4.06
C ILE A 74 -9.93 -3.10 -3.39
N ASN A 75 -10.31 -3.83 -2.34
CA ASN A 75 -11.48 -3.50 -1.53
C ASN A 75 -11.15 -2.35 -0.56
N VAL A 76 -11.38 -1.12 -1.00
CA VAL A 76 -11.04 0.09 -0.22
C VAL A 76 -12.28 0.68 0.47
N LYS A 77 -12.15 0.93 1.78
CA LYS A 77 -13.05 1.81 2.54
C LYS A 77 -12.46 3.21 2.66
N LYS A 78 -13.28 4.22 2.38
CA LYS A 78 -12.90 5.60 2.70
C LYS A 78 -12.98 5.82 4.21
N GLY A 79 -11.90 6.29 4.83
CA GLY A 79 -11.88 6.48 6.27
C GLY A 79 -10.73 7.37 6.75
N ASN A 80 -11.00 8.16 7.80
CA ASN A 80 -9.96 8.86 8.53
C ASN A 80 -9.49 7.99 9.70
N LEU A 81 -8.26 7.48 9.62
CA LEU A 81 -7.68 6.60 10.65
C LEU A 81 -7.44 7.29 12.00
N ASN A 82 -7.55 8.63 12.08
CA ASN A 82 -7.58 9.37 13.35
C ASN A 82 -8.98 9.43 13.98
N LYS A 83 -9.98 8.78 13.37
CA LYS A 83 -11.36 8.65 13.88
C LYS A 83 -11.67 7.16 14.09
N LYS A 84 -12.93 6.84 14.38
CA LYS A 84 -13.37 5.45 14.54
C LYS A 84 -13.04 4.65 13.29
N PHE A 85 -12.46 3.47 13.50
CA PHE A 85 -12.11 2.55 12.43
C PHE A 85 -13.38 2.09 11.66
N PRO A 86 -13.39 2.16 10.32
CA PRO A 86 -14.58 1.96 9.49
C PRO A 86 -14.93 0.50 9.17
#